data_AF-A0A7K3E2M6-F1
#
_entry.id   AF-A0A7K3E2M6-F1
#
_cell.length_a   1.000
_cell.length_b   1.000
_cell.length_c   1.000
_cell.angle_alpha   90.00
_cell.angle_beta   90.00
_cell.angle_gamma   90.00
#
_symmetry.space_group_name_H-M   'P 1'
#
loop_
_entity.id
_entity.type
_entity.pdbx_description
1 polymer ?
#
loop_
_entity_poly.entity_id
_entity_poly.type
_entity_poly.pdbx_seq_one_letter_code
_entity_poly.pdbx_strand_id
1 'polypeptide(L)'
;MGDWGTGNFDSDTAADHVSILTDRLITEVADAMAGDPVEIEPDEYWGIAVPANLELLSLLARQGYVGASLPEAEVVAGWKNTFMAVWEGHIDALTPSSGYKDERRAVLIRTFDELAELTRKEDSD
;
A
#
# COMPACT_ATOMS: atom_id res chain seq x y z
N MET A 1 0.91 -28.68 -16.05
CA MET A 1 2.13 -29.09 -15.31
C MET A 1 2.83 -27.79 -15.01
N GLY A 2 2.84 -27.37 -13.74
CA GLY A 2 3.48 -26.11 -13.32
C GLY A 2 4.98 -26.14 -13.60
N ASP A 3 5.53 -24.99 -13.96
CA ASP A 3 6.97 -24.81 -14.10
C ASP A 3 7.62 -24.92 -12.71
N TRP A 4 8.55 -25.86 -12.57
CA TRP A 4 9.34 -26.06 -11.36
C TRP A 4 10.75 -25.54 -11.61
N GLY A 5 11.01 -24.28 -11.29
CA GLY A 5 12.37 -23.76 -11.23
C GLY A 5 13.01 -24.05 -9.86
N THR A 6 14.27 -23.66 -9.71
CA THR A 6 15.02 -23.87 -8.46
C THR A 6 14.94 -22.68 -7.51
N GLY A 7 14.36 -21.56 -7.95
CA GLY A 7 14.16 -20.36 -7.15
C GLY A 7 12.96 -20.48 -6.20
N ASN A 8 12.97 -19.66 -5.14
CA ASN A 8 11.93 -19.69 -4.10
C ASN A 8 10.51 -19.35 -4.64
N PHE A 9 10.43 -18.65 -5.77
CA PHE A 9 9.18 -18.21 -6.38
C PHE A 9 8.88 -18.95 -7.71
N ASP A 10 9.70 -19.94 -8.08
CA ASP A 10 9.56 -20.67 -9.34
C ASP A 10 8.65 -21.91 -9.16
N SER A 11 7.49 -21.74 -8.51
CA SER A 11 6.48 -22.80 -8.41
C SER A 11 5.08 -22.20 -8.23
N ASP A 12 4.07 -22.89 -8.75
CA ASP A 12 2.66 -22.49 -8.60
C ASP A 12 2.27 -22.26 -7.13
N THR A 13 2.74 -23.11 -6.21
CA THR A 13 2.48 -22.96 -4.77
C THR A 13 3.06 -21.67 -4.20
N ALA A 14 4.22 -21.22 -4.69
CA ALA A 14 4.80 -19.95 -4.28
C ALA A 14 3.98 -18.78 -4.83
N ALA A 15 3.49 -18.88 -6.07
CA ALA A 15 2.61 -17.89 -6.67
C ALA A 15 1.28 -17.76 -5.89
N ASP A 16 0.66 -18.87 -5.52
CA ASP A 16 -0.55 -18.90 -4.68
C ASP A 16 -0.29 -18.24 -3.32
N HIS A 17 0.88 -18.50 -2.72
CA HIS A 17 1.25 -17.90 -1.45
C HIS A 17 1.41 -16.38 -1.55
N VAL A 18 2.05 -15.89 -2.63
CA VAL A 18 2.21 -14.46 -2.89
C VAL A 18 0.84 -13.80 -3.10
N SER A 19 -0.05 -14.42 -3.87
CA SER A 19 -1.42 -13.93 -4.10
C SER A 19 -2.19 -13.77 -2.79
N ILE A 20 -2.20 -14.79 -1.94
CA ILE A 20 -2.86 -14.73 -0.63
C ILE A 20 -2.27 -13.61 0.25
N LEU A 21 -0.94 -13.44 0.21
CA LEU A 21 -0.26 -12.40 0.97
C LEU A 21 -0.65 -11.01 0.49
N THR A 22 -0.62 -10.75 -0.83
CA THR A 22 -0.98 -9.44 -1.38
C THR A 22 -2.45 -9.13 -1.19
N ASP A 23 -3.33 -10.11 -1.38
CA ASP A 23 -4.78 -9.94 -1.17
C ASP A 23 -5.10 -9.58 0.28
N ARG A 24 -4.40 -10.19 1.25
CA ARG A 24 -4.53 -9.82 2.66
C ARG A 24 -4.11 -8.38 2.92
N LEU A 25 -2.95 -7.94 2.39
CA LEU A 25 -2.48 -6.56 2.56
C LEU A 25 -3.47 -5.55 1.95
N ILE A 26 -4.02 -5.87 0.78
CA ILE A 26 -5.04 -5.06 0.10
C ILE A 26 -6.32 -4.99 0.96
N THR A 27 -6.77 -6.12 1.50
CA THR A 27 -7.98 -6.20 2.33
C THR A 27 -7.82 -5.40 3.61
N GLU A 28 -6.69 -5.53 4.31
CA GLU A 28 -6.39 -4.75 5.51
C GLU A 28 -6.42 -3.24 5.25
N VAL A 29 -5.84 -2.78 4.13
CA VAL A 29 -5.91 -1.38 3.73
C VAL A 29 -7.34 -0.96 3.40
N ALA A 30 -8.09 -1.78 2.65
CA ALA A 30 -9.46 -1.48 2.27
C ALA A 30 -10.36 -1.34 3.50
N ASP A 31 -10.24 -2.25 4.45
CA ASP A 31 -10.99 -2.25 5.71
C ASP A 31 -10.65 -1.01 6.55
N ALA A 32 -9.37 -0.67 6.69
CA ALA A 32 -8.94 0.53 7.40
C ALA A 32 -9.48 1.83 6.75
N MET A 33 -9.51 1.89 5.41
CA MET A 33 -10.01 3.05 4.66
C MET A 33 -11.54 3.19 4.69
N ALA A 34 -12.26 2.08 4.89
CA ALA A 34 -13.72 2.05 4.98
C ALA A 34 -14.23 2.15 6.44
N GLY A 35 -13.35 1.99 7.41
CA GLY A 35 -13.64 2.01 8.85
C GLY A 35 -13.80 3.41 9.43
N ASP A 36 -13.61 3.49 10.75
CA ASP A 36 -13.64 4.77 11.47
C ASP A 36 -12.39 5.61 11.10
N PRO A 37 -12.55 6.85 10.60
CA PRO A 37 -11.42 7.72 10.28
C PRO A 37 -10.44 7.92 11.43
N VAL A 38 -10.88 7.79 12.69
CA VAL A 38 -10.01 7.88 13.86
C VAL A 38 -8.88 6.85 13.76
N GLU A 39 -9.16 5.62 13.32
CA GLU A 39 -8.15 4.55 13.33
C GLU A 39 -6.97 4.81 12.37
N ILE A 40 -7.16 5.70 11.38
CA ILE A 40 -6.13 6.12 10.42
C ILE A 40 -5.51 7.49 10.75
N GLU A 41 -5.77 8.05 11.93
CA GLU A 41 -5.08 9.24 12.42
C GLU A 41 -3.56 9.01 12.56
N PRO A 42 -2.71 10.05 12.49
CA PRO A 42 -1.26 9.90 12.37
C PRO A 42 -0.56 9.13 13.49
N ASP A 43 -1.15 9.10 14.69
CA ASP A 43 -0.66 8.41 15.88
C ASP A 43 -1.41 7.11 16.19
N GLU A 44 -2.35 6.73 15.35
CA GLU A 44 -3.10 5.48 15.45
C GLU A 44 -2.49 4.36 14.61
N TYR A 45 -2.86 3.11 14.93
CA TYR A 45 -2.23 1.92 14.33
C TYR A 45 -2.31 1.94 12.79
N TRP A 46 -3.50 2.19 12.23
CA TRP A 46 -3.66 2.20 10.77
C TRP A 46 -3.08 3.44 10.11
N GLY A 47 -2.89 4.54 10.85
CA GLY A 47 -2.10 5.70 10.40
C GLY A 47 -0.63 5.38 10.12
N ILE A 48 -0.12 4.29 10.71
CA ILE A 48 1.24 3.79 10.48
C ILE A 48 1.24 2.57 9.55
N ALA A 49 0.34 1.62 9.77
CA ALA A 49 0.33 0.34 9.06
C ALA A 49 -0.13 0.48 7.59
N VAL A 50 -1.06 1.38 7.28
CA VAL A 50 -1.52 1.56 5.89
C VAL A 50 -0.38 1.96 4.95
N PRO A 51 0.39 3.04 5.19
CA PRO A 51 1.51 3.38 4.32
C PRO A 51 2.56 2.27 4.22
N ALA A 52 2.78 1.51 5.29
CA ALA A 52 3.70 0.38 5.28
C ALA A 52 3.21 -0.76 4.38
N ASN A 53 1.92 -1.12 4.45
CA ASN A 53 1.31 -2.13 3.59
C ASN A 53 1.38 -1.74 2.11
N LEU A 54 1.13 -0.45 1.78
CA LEU A 54 1.23 0.05 0.42
C LEU A 54 2.69 0.01 -0.12
N GLU A 55 3.66 0.34 0.72
CA GLU A 55 5.08 0.24 0.36
C GLU A 55 5.49 -1.24 0.15
N LEU A 56 5.01 -2.17 0.97
CA LEU A 56 5.24 -3.61 0.80
C LEU A 56 4.66 -4.12 -0.52
N LEU A 57 3.44 -3.74 -0.88
CA LEU A 57 2.82 -4.07 -2.16
C LEU A 57 3.67 -3.55 -3.33
N SER A 58 4.13 -2.29 -3.25
CA SER A 58 5.00 -1.68 -4.27
C SER A 58 6.32 -2.43 -4.41
N LEU A 59 6.92 -2.85 -3.29
CA LEU A 59 8.18 -3.62 -3.29
C LEU A 59 8.00 -5.00 -3.93
N LEU A 60 6.90 -5.70 -3.62
CA LEU A 60 6.58 -7.01 -4.20
C LEU A 60 6.33 -6.91 -5.70
N ALA A 61 5.51 -5.95 -6.15
CA ALA A 61 5.23 -5.75 -7.57
C ALA A 61 6.50 -5.44 -8.39
N ARG A 62 7.43 -4.64 -7.85
CA ARG A 62 8.71 -4.34 -8.52
C ARG A 62 9.61 -5.56 -8.72
N GLN A 63 9.42 -6.64 -7.94
CA GLN A 63 10.17 -7.88 -8.15
C GLN A 63 9.59 -8.71 -9.30
N GLY A 64 8.34 -8.46 -9.74
CA GLY A 64 7.70 -9.20 -10.81
C GLY A 64 7.42 -10.67 -10.46
N TYR A 65 7.16 -10.97 -9.18
CA TYR A 65 6.80 -12.32 -8.76
C TYR A 65 5.40 -12.67 -9.27
N VAL A 66 5.27 -13.87 -9.87
CA VAL A 66 3.99 -14.40 -10.31
C VAL A 66 3.04 -14.52 -9.11
N GLY A 67 1.78 -14.14 -9.31
CA GLY A 67 0.74 -14.19 -8.29
C GLY A 67 0.63 -12.93 -7.42
N ALA A 68 1.52 -11.94 -7.56
CA ALA A 68 1.31 -10.65 -6.89
C ALA A 68 0.07 -9.94 -7.49
N SER A 69 -0.83 -9.48 -6.61
CA SER A 69 -1.98 -8.65 -6.98
C SER A 69 -1.74 -7.21 -6.52
N LEU A 70 -2.19 -6.25 -7.33
CA LEU A 70 -2.27 -4.84 -6.94
C LEU A 70 -3.73 -4.34 -6.96
N PRO A 71 -4.08 -3.37 -6.10
CA PRO A 71 -5.36 -2.67 -6.18
C PRO A 71 -5.41 -1.77 -7.43
N GLU A 72 -6.60 -1.58 -7.99
CA GLU A 72 -6.84 -0.65 -9.12
C GLU A 72 -6.32 0.77 -8.82
N ALA A 73 -5.81 1.46 -9.84
CA ALA A 73 -5.18 2.76 -9.66
C ALA A 73 -6.16 3.83 -9.13
N GLU A 74 -7.41 3.76 -9.54
CA GLU A 74 -8.52 4.60 -9.09
C GLU A 74 -8.83 4.35 -7.60
N VAL A 75 -8.75 3.10 -7.15
CA VAL A 75 -8.92 2.72 -5.74
C VAL A 75 -7.79 3.32 -4.90
N VAL A 76 -6.53 3.20 -5.35
CA VAL A 76 -5.37 3.79 -4.65
C VAL A 76 -5.49 5.31 -4.60
N ALA A 77 -5.94 5.96 -5.67
CA ALA A 77 -6.17 7.40 -5.70
C ALA A 77 -7.27 7.82 -4.71
N GLY A 78 -8.35 7.03 -4.59
CA GLY A 78 -9.39 7.22 -3.58
C GLY A 78 -8.84 7.12 -2.17
N TRP A 79 -8.07 6.07 -1.88
CA TRP A 79 -7.41 5.87 -0.59
C TRP A 79 -6.43 6.99 -0.23
N LYS A 80 -5.64 7.48 -1.21
CA LYS A 80 -4.75 8.63 -1.01
C LYS A 80 -5.53 9.85 -0.53
N ASN A 81 -6.67 10.15 -1.17
CA ASN A 81 -7.48 11.30 -0.79
C ASN A 81 -8.04 11.15 0.64
N THR A 82 -8.59 9.98 0.98
CA THR A 82 -9.12 9.69 2.32
C THR A 82 -8.03 9.81 3.39
N PHE A 83 -6.91 9.11 3.19
CA PHE A 83 -5.82 9.05 4.16
C PHE A 83 -5.17 10.41 4.38
N MET A 84 -4.87 11.14 3.29
CA MET A 84 -4.23 12.45 3.39
C MET A 84 -5.15 13.48 4.03
N ALA A 85 -6.47 13.42 3.80
CA ALA A 85 -7.42 14.31 4.45
C ALA A 85 -7.42 14.12 5.97
N VAL A 86 -7.43 12.87 6.46
CA VAL A 86 -7.34 12.58 7.90
C VAL A 86 -5.99 13.00 8.46
N TRP A 87 -4.90 12.59 7.81
CA TRP A 87 -3.54 12.85 8.29
C TRP A 87 -3.27 14.36 8.40
N GLU A 88 -3.61 15.14 7.37
CA GLU A 88 -3.41 16.60 7.38
C GLU A 88 -4.28 17.32 8.41
N GLY A 89 -5.47 16.79 8.69
CA GLY A 89 -6.40 17.34 9.69
C GLY A 89 -5.91 17.18 11.14
N HIS A 90 -5.11 16.16 11.43
CA HIS A 90 -4.75 15.79 12.80
C HIS A 90 -3.28 16.04 13.14
N ILE A 91 -2.38 16.02 12.15
CA ILE A 91 -0.93 16.07 12.43
C ILE A 91 -0.49 17.32 13.21
N ASP A 92 -1.13 18.48 13.02
CA ASP A 92 -0.74 19.70 13.74
C ASP A 92 -1.08 19.62 15.25
N ALA A 93 -2.11 18.86 15.63
CA ALA A 93 -2.50 18.65 17.02
C ALA A 93 -1.44 17.83 17.79
N LEU A 94 -0.64 17.05 17.07
CA LEU A 94 0.47 16.26 17.62
C LEU A 94 1.75 17.07 17.82
N THR A 95 1.74 18.37 17.49
CA THR A 95 2.88 19.29 17.68
C THR A 95 4.19 18.74 17.08
N PRO A 96 4.23 18.43 15.77
CA PRO A 96 5.38 17.81 15.14
C PRO A 96 6.60 18.73 15.17
N SER A 97 7.80 18.15 15.12
CA SER A 97 9.02 18.93 14.98
C SER A 97 9.02 19.74 13.67
N SER A 98 9.76 20.85 13.67
CA SER A 98 9.89 21.69 12.48
C SER A 98 10.36 20.88 11.28
N GLY A 99 9.68 21.02 10.13
CA GLY A 99 9.98 20.29 8.89
C GLY A 99 9.35 18.90 8.78
N TYR A 100 9.02 18.24 9.89
CA TYR A 100 8.49 16.87 9.87
C TYR A 100 7.22 16.75 9.02
N LYS A 101 6.28 17.68 9.16
CA LYS A 101 5.01 17.65 8.42
C LYS A 101 5.25 17.64 6.91
N ASP A 102 6.15 18.48 6.41
CA ASP A 102 6.38 18.59 4.97
C ASP A 102 7.13 17.37 4.43
N GLU A 103 8.14 16.89 5.17
CA GLU A 103 8.89 15.68 4.83
C GLU A 103 7.99 14.44 4.83
N ARG A 104 7.19 14.25 5.89
CA ARG A 104 6.31 13.10 6.02
C ARG A 104 5.20 13.13 4.97
N ARG A 105 4.62 14.30 4.69
CA ARG A 105 3.63 14.47 3.61
C ARG A 105 4.21 14.03 2.26
N ALA A 106 5.43 14.45 1.94
CA ALA A 106 6.07 14.07 0.67
C ALA A 106 6.28 12.55 0.56
N VAL A 107 6.68 11.90 1.67
CA VAL A 107 6.80 10.43 1.71
C VAL A 107 5.46 9.75 1.49
N LEU A 108 4.41 10.16 2.21
CA LEU A 108 3.07 9.56 2.09
C LEU A 108 2.54 9.70 0.65
N ILE A 109 2.57 10.91 0.09
CA ILE A 109 2.14 11.17 -1.29
C ILE A 109 2.87 10.26 -2.28
N ARG A 110 4.21 10.18 -2.15
CA ARG A 110 5.03 9.32 -3.01
C ARG A 110 4.63 7.85 -2.89
N THR A 111 4.42 7.33 -1.69
CA THR A 111 4.03 5.92 -1.48
C THR A 111 2.72 5.58 -2.21
N PHE A 112 1.69 6.43 -2.15
CA PHE A 112 0.45 6.22 -2.90
C PHE A 112 0.64 6.36 -4.42
N ASP A 113 1.38 7.39 -4.86
CA ASP A 113 1.57 7.65 -6.29
C ASP A 113 2.38 6.55 -6.98
N GLU A 114 3.42 6.06 -6.33
CA GLU A 114 4.25 4.96 -6.85
C GLU A 114 3.45 3.66 -7.01
N LEU A 115 2.58 3.32 -6.05
CA LEU A 115 1.72 2.15 -6.16
C LEU A 115 0.72 2.30 -7.32
N ALA A 116 0.06 3.45 -7.42
CA ALA A 116 -0.89 3.71 -8.50
C ALA A 116 -0.24 3.68 -9.89
N GLU A 117 1.03 4.09 -9.99
CA GLU A 117 1.81 3.97 -11.23
C GLU A 117 2.17 2.52 -11.59
N LEU A 118 2.43 1.67 -10.59
CA LEU A 118 2.70 0.25 -10.82
C LEU A 118 1.45 -0.47 -11.33
N THR A 119 0.28 -0.21 -10.73
CA THR A 119 -0.98 -0.80 -11.19
C THR A 119 -1.26 -0.47 -12.66
N ARG A 120 -1.10 0.80 -13.07
CA ARG A 120 -1.35 1.21 -14.47
C ARG A 120 -0.45 0.51 -15.49
N LYS A 121 0.75 0.08 -15.07
CA LYS A 121 1.67 -0.66 -15.93
C LYS A 121 1.24 -2.11 -16.08
N GLU A 122 0.77 -2.75 -15.01
CA GLU A 122 0.21 -4.10 -15.06
C GLU A 122 -1.03 -4.17 -15.96
N ASP A 123 -1.90 -3.16 -15.95
CA ASP A 123 -3.10 -3.12 -16.81
C ASP A 123 -2.78 -2.92 -18.31
N SER A 124 -1.56 -2.49 -18.64
CA SER A 124 -1.15 -2.17 -20.02
C SER A 124 -0.34 -3.28 -20.71
N ASP A 125 0.09 -4.31 -19.96
CA ASP A 125 0.89 -5.45 -20.42
C ASP A 125 0.02 -6.72 -20.62
#